data_AF-A0A516P4H8-F1
#
_entry.id   AF-A0A516P4H8-F1
#
_cell.length_a   1.000
_cell.length_b   1.000
_cell.length_c   1.000
_cell.angle_alpha   90.00
_cell.angle_beta   90.00
_cell.angle_gamma   90.00
#
_symmetry.space_group_name_H-M   'P 1'
#
loop_
_entity.id
_entity.type
_entity.pdbx_description
1 polymer ?
#
loop_
_entity_poly.entity_id
_entity_poly.type
_entity_poly.pdbx_seq_one_letter_code
_entity_poly.pdbx_strand_id
1 'polypeptide(L)'
;MARPQKTGLDYFPLDVDFFEDEKILAISGEFAVKGEIIALRLLCEIYKNGYFVEWSELLKNKMARLGGLSAGLIEEVVIKLVKYGFFDESLFCEHKVLTSNGIQKRFFEAVKRRKDVKFSKYLLIEGVNVNINPAKDVVNVNISTQSKVDESKVDESKVNESKVKKVEESPGFSSSSTQQILLSKQISIDQWAMMFKVSKERIHTCISEFSEFKARHSENTWKNETDLSKNFEFWLRSNVHAKSLKPQNQNQPHANLQRAKRR
;
A
#
# COMPACT_ATOMS: atom_id res chain seq x y z
N MET A 1 -31.92 4.05 2.87
CA MET A 1 -31.40 4.95 3.94
C MET A 1 -29.91 5.17 3.70
N ALA A 2 -29.40 6.39 3.83
CA ALA A 2 -27.96 6.63 3.76
C ALA A 2 -27.28 5.97 4.98
N ARG A 3 -26.26 5.13 4.75
CA ARG A 3 -25.50 4.50 5.83
C ARG A 3 -24.65 5.57 6.51
N PRO A 4 -24.71 5.75 7.85
CA PRO A 4 -23.83 6.66 8.55
C PRO A 4 -22.36 6.36 8.23
N GLN A 5 -21.60 7.40 7.90
CA GLN A 5 -20.15 7.33 7.73
C GLN A 5 -19.52 6.94 9.07
N LYS A 6 -18.78 5.83 9.10
CA LYS A 6 -18.06 5.40 10.31
C LYS A 6 -16.70 6.09 10.40
N THR A 7 -16.39 6.65 11.56
CA THR A 7 -15.10 7.31 11.81
C THR A 7 -13.95 6.29 11.87
N GLY A 8 -14.09 5.23 12.66
CA GLY A 8 -13.06 4.19 12.81
C GLY A 8 -13.34 2.89 12.07
N LEU A 9 -12.70 1.83 12.52
CA LEU A 9 -12.78 0.48 12.01
C LEU A 9 -13.56 -0.42 12.99
N ASP A 10 -14.37 -1.34 12.45
CA ASP A 10 -15.02 -2.38 13.26
C ASP A 10 -14.06 -3.55 13.54
N TYR A 11 -13.05 -3.70 12.68
CA TYR A 11 -11.98 -4.69 12.75
C TYR A 11 -10.72 -4.11 12.08
N PHE A 12 -9.54 -4.53 12.49
CA PHE A 12 -8.29 -4.08 11.89
C PHE A 12 -7.36 -5.27 11.61
N PRO A 13 -6.49 -5.20 10.58
CA PRO A 13 -5.48 -6.22 10.36
C PRO A 13 -4.42 -6.13 11.46
N LEU A 14 -4.14 -7.26 12.10
CA LEU A 14 -3.06 -7.42 13.06
C LEU A 14 -2.05 -8.42 12.47
N ASP A 15 -0.78 -8.06 12.50
CA ASP A 15 0.29 -8.91 12.01
C ASP A 15 0.45 -10.13 12.94
N VAL A 16 0.68 -11.30 12.37
CA VAL A 16 0.71 -12.57 13.12
C VAL A 16 1.90 -12.67 14.08
N ASP A 17 2.96 -11.93 13.76
CA ASP A 17 4.21 -11.78 14.50
C ASP A 17 4.18 -10.55 15.45
N PHE A 18 3.00 -9.98 15.72
CA PHE A 18 2.87 -8.80 16.60
C PHE A 18 3.55 -8.97 17.97
N PHE A 19 3.47 -10.18 18.55
CA PHE A 19 4.08 -10.47 19.86
C PHE A 19 5.60 -10.73 19.76
N GLU A 20 6.13 -10.89 18.56
CA GLU A 20 7.56 -11.06 18.27
C GLU A 20 8.24 -9.74 17.88
N ASP A 21 7.47 -8.66 17.67
CA ASP A 21 8.01 -7.32 17.44
C ASP A 21 8.89 -6.88 18.62
N GLU A 22 10.11 -6.41 18.33
CA GLU A 22 11.12 -6.06 19.33
C GLU A 22 10.60 -5.07 20.40
N LYS A 23 9.72 -4.14 20.01
CA LYS A 23 9.14 -3.14 20.92
C LYS A 23 8.11 -3.78 21.84
N ILE A 24 7.31 -4.71 21.31
CA ILE A 24 6.34 -5.47 22.11
C ILE A 24 7.04 -6.46 23.04
N LEU A 25 8.10 -7.14 22.57
CA LEU A 25 8.93 -7.99 23.41
C LEU A 25 9.60 -7.21 24.54
N ALA A 26 10.08 -5.99 24.29
CA ALA A 26 10.64 -5.13 25.34
C ALA A 26 9.59 -4.78 26.41
N ILE A 27 8.35 -4.51 26.00
CA ILE A 27 7.22 -4.30 26.93
C ILE A 27 6.86 -5.58 27.68
N SER A 28 6.84 -6.72 27.00
CA SER A 28 6.58 -8.02 27.62
C SER A 28 7.64 -8.38 28.66
N GLY A 29 8.91 -8.06 28.41
CA GLY A 29 9.98 -8.26 29.38
C GLY A 29 9.79 -7.51 30.69
N GLU A 30 9.15 -6.33 30.66
CA GLU A 30 8.90 -5.51 31.86
C GLU A 30 7.55 -5.78 32.54
N PHE A 31 6.50 -6.01 31.74
CA PHE A 31 5.12 -6.06 32.23
C PHE A 31 4.42 -7.41 31.97
N ALA A 32 5.15 -8.38 31.43
CA ALA A 32 4.65 -9.67 30.97
C ALA A 32 3.45 -9.49 30.01
N VAL A 33 2.56 -10.48 30.01
CA VAL A 33 1.32 -10.52 29.22
C VAL A 33 0.44 -9.29 29.42
N LYS A 34 0.52 -8.62 30.58
CA LYS A 34 -0.28 -7.41 30.83
C LYS A 34 0.14 -6.27 29.91
N GLY A 35 1.44 -6.10 29.67
CA GLY A 35 1.95 -5.08 28.76
C GLY A 35 1.50 -5.30 27.33
N GLU A 36 1.58 -6.55 26.86
CA GLU A 36 1.11 -6.97 25.53
C GLU A 36 -0.39 -6.68 25.34
N ILE A 37 -1.23 -7.06 26.32
CA ILE A 37 -2.67 -6.83 26.28
C ILE A 37 -2.98 -5.33 26.30
N ILE A 38 -2.24 -4.51 27.06
CA ILE A 38 -2.42 -3.06 27.06
C ILE A 38 -2.11 -2.48 25.68
N ALA A 39 -0.98 -2.85 25.07
CA ALA A 39 -0.61 -2.41 23.73
C ALA A 39 -1.69 -2.77 22.69
N LEU A 40 -2.18 -4.01 22.73
CA LEU A 40 -3.24 -4.47 21.83
C LEU A 40 -4.56 -3.72 22.05
N ARG A 41 -4.96 -3.47 23.30
CA ARG A 41 -6.18 -2.70 23.62
C ARG A 41 -6.05 -1.24 23.18
N LEU A 42 -4.87 -0.65 23.26
CA LEU A 42 -4.62 0.71 22.74
C LEU A 42 -4.80 0.74 21.22
N LEU A 43 -4.29 -0.25 20.49
CA LEU A 43 -4.54 -0.37 19.05
C LEU A 43 -6.04 -0.48 18.75
N CYS A 44 -6.78 -1.31 19.50
CA CYS A 44 -8.24 -1.40 19.35
C CYS A 44 -8.92 -0.04 19.52
N GLU A 45 -8.54 0.73 20.55
CA GLU A 45 -9.12 2.04 20.80
C GLU A 45 -8.75 3.05 19.71
N ILE A 46 -7.49 3.06 19.26
CA ILE A 46 -7.04 3.93 18.18
C ILE A 46 -7.85 3.65 16.91
N TYR A 47 -7.88 2.39 16.46
CA TYR A 47 -8.57 2.03 15.22
C TYR A 47 -10.09 2.21 15.30
N LYS A 48 -10.69 2.07 16.49
CA LYS A 48 -12.11 2.38 16.70
C LYS A 48 -12.43 3.87 16.52
N ASN A 49 -11.47 4.75 16.79
CA ASN A 49 -11.63 6.21 16.67
C ASN A 49 -11.00 6.81 15.40
N GLY A 50 -10.17 6.05 14.67
CA GLY A 50 -9.51 6.51 13.46
C GLY A 50 -8.07 5.99 13.38
N TYR A 51 -7.13 6.90 13.24
CA TYR A 51 -5.69 6.61 13.16
C TYR A 51 -4.88 7.15 14.34
N PHE A 52 -5.56 7.78 15.30
CA PHE A 52 -4.97 8.26 16.55
C PHE A 52 -6.03 8.28 17.65
N VAL A 53 -5.59 8.44 18.89
CA VAL A 53 -6.46 8.79 20.02
C VAL A 53 -5.75 9.79 20.92
N GLU A 54 -6.51 10.70 21.54
CA GLU A 54 -6.00 11.59 22.57
C GLU A 54 -5.89 10.85 23.90
N TRP A 55 -4.70 10.87 24.48
CA TRP A 55 -4.39 10.32 25.79
C TRP A 55 -4.95 11.23 26.87
N SER A 56 -6.08 10.83 27.44
CA SER A 56 -6.77 11.54 28.50
C SER A 56 -6.97 10.65 29.74
N GLU A 57 -7.23 11.27 30.87
CA GLU A 57 -7.56 10.55 32.10
C GLU A 57 -8.84 9.70 31.94
N LEU A 58 -9.81 10.17 31.16
CA LEU A 58 -11.02 9.41 30.83
C LEU A 58 -10.69 8.14 30.04
N LEU A 59 -9.78 8.23 29.06
CA LEU A 59 -9.33 7.07 28.31
C LEU A 59 -8.60 6.08 29.22
N LYS A 60 -7.69 6.57 30.08
CA LYS A 60 -6.97 5.75 31.07
C LYS A 60 -7.95 5.01 32.00
N ASN A 61 -8.94 5.69 32.53
CA ASN A 61 -9.95 5.11 33.43
C ASN A 61 -10.85 4.10 32.71
N LYS A 62 -11.23 4.38 31.46
CA LYS A 62 -11.97 3.44 30.60
C LYS A 62 -11.17 2.15 30.40
N MET A 63 -9.89 2.27 30.08
CA MET A 63 -8.98 1.14 29.86
C MET A 63 -8.77 0.32 31.13
N ALA A 64 -8.56 0.99 32.27
CA ALA A 64 -8.44 0.36 33.58
C ALA A 64 -9.67 -0.51 33.91
N ARG A 65 -10.87 0.08 33.77
CA ARG A 65 -12.13 -0.62 34.05
C ARG A 65 -12.39 -1.79 33.11
N LEU A 66 -12.19 -1.61 31.80
CA LEU A 66 -12.47 -2.65 30.80
C LEU A 66 -11.39 -3.74 30.76
N GLY A 67 -10.19 -3.43 31.23
CA GLY A 67 -9.06 -4.36 31.29
C GLY A 67 -8.95 -5.11 32.62
N GLY A 68 -9.59 -4.61 33.69
CA GLY A 68 -9.31 -5.09 35.05
C GLY A 68 -7.87 -4.77 35.48
N LEU A 69 -7.33 -3.64 35.02
CA LEU A 69 -5.94 -3.22 35.21
C LEU A 69 -5.89 -1.93 36.03
N SER A 70 -4.80 -1.69 36.75
CA SER A 70 -4.61 -0.42 37.47
C SER A 70 -4.27 0.71 36.51
N ALA A 71 -4.76 1.92 36.80
CA ALA A 71 -4.48 3.11 36.00
C ALA A 71 -2.97 3.42 35.93
N GLY A 72 -2.24 3.22 37.05
CA GLY A 72 -0.78 3.41 37.11
C GLY A 72 -0.02 2.45 36.18
N LEU A 73 -0.41 1.18 36.13
CA LEU A 73 0.20 0.20 35.21
C LEU A 73 0.02 0.62 33.75
N ILE A 74 -1.17 1.07 33.38
CA ILE A 74 -1.45 1.50 32.01
C ILE A 74 -0.59 2.73 31.65
N GLU A 75 -0.48 3.68 32.57
CA GLU A 75 0.32 4.88 32.39
C GLU A 75 1.81 4.57 32.21
N GLU A 76 2.37 3.69 33.04
CA GLU A 76 3.74 3.20 32.91
C GLU A 76 3.98 2.51 31.56
N VAL A 77 3.07 1.64 31.13
CA VAL A 77 3.17 0.95 29.84
C VAL A 77 3.10 1.94 28.67
N VAL A 78 2.21 2.94 28.72
CA VAL A 78 2.12 3.97 27.67
C VAL A 78 3.42 4.77 27.57
N ILE A 79 4.01 5.17 28.70
CA ILE A 79 5.30 5.87 28.72
C ILE A 79 6.40 5.01 28.07
N LYS A 80 6.41 3.71 28.34
CA LYS A 80 7.39 2.77 27.76
C LYS A 80 7.14 2.53 26.27
N LEU A 81 5.89 2.44 25.83
CA LEU A 81 5.53 2.33 24.41
C LEU A 81 5.98 3.55 23.62
N VAL A 82 5.90 4.76 24.21
CA VAL A 82 6.45 5.98 23.61
C VAL A 82 7.98 5.90 23.56
N LYS A 83 8.62 5.54 24.67
CA LYS A 83 10.10 5.41 24.77
C LYS A 83 10.68 4.43 23.74
N TYR A 84 10.00 3.30 23.49
CA TYR A 84 10.43 2.30 22.50
C TYR A 84 10.02 2.63 21.06
N GLY A 85 9.44 3.82 20.82
CA GLY A 85 9.03 4.26 19.50
C GLY A 85 7.90 3.43 18.90
N PHE A 86 7.06 2.80 19.74
CA PHE A 86 5.80 2.21 19.29
C PHE A 86 4.78 3.31 18.96
N PHE A 87 4.76 4.35 19.79
CA PHE A 87 4.10 5.62 19.53
C PHE A 87 5.09 6.72 19.20
N ASP A 88 4.63 7.72 18.46
CA ASP A 88 5.40 8.92 18.14
C ASP A 88 5.59 9.78 19.39
N GLU A 89 6.85 10.03 19.73
CA GLU A 89 7.22 10.75 20.95
C GLU A 89 6.82 12.23 20.89
N SER A 90 7.05 12.90 19.76
CA SER A 90 6.73 14.32 19.58
C SER A 90 5.23 14.57 19.74
N LEU A 91 4.39 13.79 19.07
CA LEU A 91 2.93 13.91 19.19
C LEU A 91 2.42 13.57 20.60
N PHE A 92 3.05 12.63 21.29
CA PHE A 92 2.68 12.33 22.67
C PHE A 92 3.07 13.44 23.64
N CYS A 93 4.25 14.03 23.47
CA CYS A 93 4.75 15.10 24.34
C CYS A 93 3.99 16.41 24.12
N GLU A 94 3.79 16.82 22.88
CA GLU A 94 3.18 18.13 22.54
C GLU A 94 1.65 18.12 22.62
N HIS A 95 1.02 17.01 22.21
CA HIS A 95 -0.43 16.95 22.05
C HIS A 95 -1.11 15.85 22.87
N LYS A 96 -0.33 15.05 23.62
CA LYS A 96 -0.84 13.85 24.30
C LYS A 96 -1.59 12.94 23.34
N VAL A 97 -1.05 12.74 22.14
CA VAL A 97 -1.68 11.89 21.11
C VAL A 97 -0.93 10.57 20.99
N LEU A 98 -1.69 9.46 20.94
CA LEU A 98 -1.16 8.13 20.64
C LEU A 98 -1.40 7.79 19.18
N THR A 99 -0.33 7.76 18.40
CA THR A 99 -0.31 7.33 16.99
C THR A 99 1.12 6.99 16.58
N SER A 100 1.30 6.40 15.41
CA SER A 100 2.61 6.20 14.78
C SER A 100 2.46 6.03 13.27
N ASN A 101 3.56 6.15 12.53
CA ASN A 101 3.55 6.00 11.07
C ASN A 101 2.95 4.64 10.64
N GLY A 102 3.27 3.55 11.34
CA GLY A 102 2.74 2.22 11.05
C GLY A 102 1.23 2.08 11.35
N ILE A 103 0.75 2.71 12.42
CA ILE A 103 -0.69 2.76 12.75
C ILE A 103 -1.45 3.51 11.65
N GLN A 104 -0.96 4.68 11.27
CA GLN A 104 -1.58 5.50 10.24
C GLN A 104 -1.62 4.80 8.89
N LYS A 105 -0.52 4.13 8.47
CA LYS A 105 -0.44 3.40 7.20
C LYS A 105 -1.51 2.30 7.13
N ARG A 106 -1.60 1.48 8.18
CA ARG A 106 -2.60 0.40 8.26
C ARG A 106 -4.03 0.95 8.26
N PHE A 107 -4.29 2.02 8.99
CA PHE A 107 -5.61 2.65 8.99
C PHE A 107 -5.98 3.18 7.60
N PHE A 108 -5.09 3.94 6.95
CA PHE A 108 -5.37 4.55 5.65
C PHE A 108 -5.57 3.49 4.55
N GLU A 109 -4.83 2.40 4.58
CA GLU A 109 -5.07 1.28 3.65
C GLU A 109 -6.45 0.64 3.90
N ALA A 110 -6.86 0.48 5.17
CA ALA A 110 -8.17 -0.10 5.52
C ALA A 110 -9.36 0.79 5.10
N VAL A 111 -9.21 2.12 5.12
CA VAL A 111 -10.27 3.07 4.76
C VAL A 111 -10.21 3.56 3.32
N LYS A 112 -9.22 3.14 2.53
CA LYS A 112 -8.96 3.57 1.15
C LYS A 112 -10.16 3.50 0.19
N ARG A 113 -11.09 2.58 0.43
CA ARG A 113 -12.32 2.40 -0.39
C ARG A 113 -13.51 3.24 0.10
N ARG A 114 -13.40 3.95 1.23
CA ARG A 114 -14.47 4.80 1.76
C ARG A 114 -14.50 6.13 0.99
N LYS A 115 -15.69 6.55 0.55
CA LYS A 115 -15.90 7.88 -0.04
C LYS A 115 -15.97 8.92 1.08
N ASP A 116 -15.34 10.08 0.91
CA ASP A 116 -15.43 11.27 1.79
C ASP A 116 -14.92 11.12 3.24
N VAL A 117 -13.71 10.60 3.43
CA VAL A 117 -13.10 10.65 4.77
C VAL A 117 -12.22 11.90 4.93
N LYS A 118 -12.62 12.80 5.82
CA LYS A 118 -11.85 13.99 6.17
C LYS A 118 -10.78 13.61 7.19
N PHE A 119 -9.51 13.74 6.82
CA PHE A 119 -8.35 13.56 7.70
C PHE A 119 -7.59 14.88 7.77
N SER A 120 -7.02 15.26 8.92
CA SER A 120 -6.24 16.51 8.97
C SER A 120 -5.37 16.67 10.21
N LYS A 121 -5.72 16.04 11.34
CA LYS A 121 -4.98 16.23 12.59
C LYS A 121 -3.88 15.17 12.77
N TYR A 122 -2.72 15.57 13.27
CA TYR A 122 -1.65 14.67 13.74
C TYR A 122 -1.16 13.63 12.70
N LEU A 123 -1.10 14.02 11.42
CA LEU A 123 -0.68 13.14 10.33
C LEU A 123 0.85 13.04 10.29
N LEU A 124 1.39 11.81 10.27
CA LEU A 124 2.83 11.52 10.21
C LEU A 124 3.29 11.04 8.82
N ILE A 125 2.36 10.74 7.92
CA ILE A 125 2.67 10.19 6.60
C ILE A 125 2.56 11.30 5.56
N GLU A 126 3.69 11.69 4.98
CA GLU A 126 3.70 12.57 3.83
C GLU A 126 3.15 11.84 2.59
N GLY A 127 2.26 12.49 1.84
CA GLY A 127 1.76 11.98 0.56
C GLY A 127 0.53 11.07 0.61
N VAL A 128 -0.15 10.95 1.75
CA VAL A 128 -1.56 10.51 1.71
C VAL A 128 -2.31 11.64 1.02
N ASN A 129 -2.86 11.36 -0.16
CA ASN A 129 -3.68 12.28 -0.93
C ASN A 129 -5.03 12.44 -0.20
N VAL A 130 -4.98 13.07 0.97
CA VAL A 130 -6.14 13.57 1.67
C VAL A 130 -6.64 14.69 0.78
N ASN A 131 -7.74 14.45 0.10
CA ASN A 131 -8.42 15.47 -0.67
C ASN A 131 -8.98 16.51 0.32
N ILE A 132 -8.11 17.38 0.82
CA ILE A 132 -8.48 18.57 1.57
C ILE A 132 -8.99 19.53 0.49
N ASN A 133 -10.27 19.43 0.15
CA ASN A 133 -10.93 20.54 -0.54
C ASN A 133 -11.13 21.65 0.50
N PRO A 134 -10.37 22.77 0.46
CA PRO A 134 -10.91 24.01 1.00
C PRO A 134 -12.13 24.34 0.13
N ALA A 135 -13.24 24.69 0.79
CA ALA A 135 -14.50 25.02 0.16
C ALA A 135 -14.31 25.90 -1.08
N LYS A 136 -14.58 25.34 -2.27
CA LYS A 136 -14.96 26.07 -3.46
C LYS A 136 -16.03 25.26 -4.18
N ASP A 137 -17.22 25.85 -4.24
CA ASP A 137 -18.34 25.41 -5.05
C ASP A 137 -17.90 25.16 -6.49
N VAL A 138 -18.01 23.92 -6.97
CA VAL A 138 -18.34 23.66 -8.38
C VAL A 138 -19.20 22.40 -8.47
N VAL A 139 -20.50 22.67 -8.64
CA VAL A 139 -21.54 21.93 -9.36
C VAL A 139 -21.21 20.52 -9.89
N ASN A 140 -21.90 19.55 -9.27
CA ASN A 140 -22.53 18.34 -9.82
C ASN A 140 -22.29 17.97 -11.30
N VAL A 141 -21.68 16.80 -11.55
CA VAL A 141 -22.06 15.92 -12.68
C VAL A 141 -21.98 14.44 -12.25
N ASN A 142 -23.17 13.87 -12.09
CA ASN A 142 -23.57 12.46 -12.24
C ASN A 142 -22.71 11.74 -13.30
N ILE A 143 -22.18 10.54 -13.09
CA ILE A 143 -22.85 9.28 -13.47
C ILE A 143 -22.14 8.12 -12.79
N SER A 144 -22.92 7.39 -11.99
CA SER A 144 -22.67 5.99 -11.64
C SER A 144 -23.11 5.10 -12.80
N THR A 145 -22.30 4.11 -13.17
CA THR A 145 -22.83 2.90 -13.79
C THR A 145 -22.25 1.68 -13.09
N GLN A 146 -22.92 1.28 -12.00
CA GLN A 146 -22.77 -0.03 -11.40
C GLN A 146 -23.76 -0.95 -12.12
N SER A 147 -23.30 -1.74 -13.09
CA SER A 147 -24.13 -2.75 -13.76
C SER A 147 -24.40 -3.91 -12.80
N LYS A 148 -25.63 -4.01 -12.31
CA LYS A 148 -26.20 -5.29 -11.89
C LYS A 148 -26.64 -6.04 -13.14
N VAL A 149 -26.18 -7.28 -13.23
CA VAL A 149 -26.63 -8.31 -14.15
C VAL A 149 -28.10 -8.60 -13.89
N ASP A 150 -28.93 -8.52 -14.93
CA ASP A 150 -30.09 -9.38 -15.14
C ASP A 150 -30.40 -9.40 -16.66
N GLU A 151 -30.86 -10.56 -17.13
CA GLU A 151 -30.74 -11.06 -18.51
C GLU A 151 -31.77 -10.53 -19.52
N SER A 152 -31.33 -10.59 -20.79
CA SER A 152 -32.09 -10.87 -22.02
C SER A 152 -33.05 -9.80 -22.60
N LYS A 153 -32.71 -9.25 -23.77
CA LYS A 153 -33.15 -9.71 -25.10
C LYS A 153 -32.65 -8.77 -26.20
N VAL A 154 -32.44 -9.41 -27.35
CA VAL A 154 -32.00 -8.95 -28.68
C VAL A 154 -32.74 -7.71 -29.16
N ASP A 155 -32.03 -6.74 -29.76
CA ASP A 155 -32.27 -6.31 -31.15
C ASP A 155 -31.22 -5.31 -31.67
N GLU A 156 -30.87 -5.49 -32.95
CA GLU A 156 -29.78 -4.86 -33.67
C GLU A 156 -30.08 -3.41 -34.13
N SER A 157 -29.00 -2.66 -34.32
CA SER A 157 -28.63 -1.99 -35.58
C SER A 157 -28.44 -0.46 -35.58
N LYS A 158 -27.36 -0.09 -36.30
CA LYS A 158 -27.09 1.13 -37.08
C LYS A 158 -26.43 2.35 -36.40
N VAL A 159 -25.11 2.36 -36.61
CA VAL A 159 -24.22 3.47 -36.98
C VAL A 159 -24.93 4.68 -37.61
N ASN A 160 -24.56 5.89 -37.16
CA ASN A 160 -24.31 7.04 -38.04
C ASN A 160 -23.42 8.09 -37.36
N GLU A 161 -22.37 8.49 -38.09
CA GLU A 161 -21.37 9.50 -37.76
C GLU A 161 -21.96 10.91 -37.66
N SER A 162 -21.39 11.77 -36.80
CA SER A 162 -21.35 13.23 -37.00
C SER A 162 -20.24 13.92 -36.21
N LYS A 163 -19.20 14.34 -36.96
CA LYS A 163 -18.36 15.54 -36.82
C LYS A 163 -17.84 15.98 -35.42
N VAL A 164 -16.55 15.72 -35.27
CA VAL A 164 -15.58 16.28 -34.32
C VAL A 164 -15.44 17.81 -34.42
N LYS A 165 -15.41 18.51 -33.27
CA LYS A 165 -14.74 19.80 -33.09
C LYS A 165 -13.60 19.62 -32.07
N LYS A 166 -12.40 20.07 -32.46
CA LYS A 166 -11.12 20.04 -31.73
C LYS A 166 -11.23 20.50 -30.27
N VAL A 167 -10.60 19.75 -29.38
CA VAL A 167 -9.89 20.28 -28.20
C VAL A 167 -8.56 19.53 -28.10
N GLU A 168 -7.50 20.28 -27.85
CA GLU A 168 -6.09 19.92 -27.97
C GLU A 168 -5.65 18.83 -27.00
N GLU A 169 -4.98 17.79 -27.53
CA GLU A 169 -4.30 16.73 -26.77
C GLU A 169 -2.90 17.18 -26.34
N SER A 170 -2.60 17.07 -25.05
CA SER A 170 -1.25 17.11 -24.48
C SER A 170 -0.60 15.72 -24.60
N PRO A 171 0.72 15.61 -24.88
CA PRO A 171 1.29 14.41 -25.49
C PRO A 171 1.49 13.26 -24.50
N GLY A 172 0.96 12.08 -24.86
CA GLY A 172 1.27 10.82 -24.17
C GLY A 172 2.70 10.36 -24.46
N PHE A 173 3.38 9.85 -23.43
CA PHE A 173 4.72 9.27 -23.54
C PHE A 173 4.69 8.03 -24.46
N SER A 174 5.36 8.12 -25.62
CA SER A 174 5.54 6.96 -26.51
C SER A 174 6.49 5.93 -25.88
N SER A 175 6.38 4.66 -26.28
CA SER A 175 7.23 3.56 -25.78
C SER A 175 8.73 3.81 -25.95
N SER A 176 9.13 4.50 -27.03
CA SER A 176 10.53 4.90 -27.26
C SER A 176 11.01 5.92 -26.21
N SER A 177 10.11 6.75 -25.67
CA SER A 177 10.42 7.75 -24.64
C SER A 177 10.66 7.11 -23.27
N THR A 178 9.91 6.06 -22.92
CA THR A 178 10.02 5.34 -21.63
C THR A 178 11.40 4.71 -21.44
N GLN A 179 11.91 4.04 -22.48
CA GLN A 179 13.23 3.39 -22.42
C GLN A 179 14.35 4.43 -22.30
N GLN A 180 14.27 5.53 -23.06
CA GLN A 180 15.29 6.58 -23.03
C GLN A 180 15.37 7.28 -21.67
N ILE A 181 14.23 7.57 -21.04
CA ILE A 181 14.17 8.20 -19.70
C ILE A 181 14.78 7.31 -18.62
N LEU A 182 14.53 5.99 -18.68
CA LEU A 182 15.10 5.07 -17.69
C LEU A 182 16.60 4.86 -17.90
N LEU A 183 17.04 4.80 -19.15
CA LEU A 183 18.46 4.66 -19.49
C LEU A 183 19.30 5.90 -19.14
N SER A 184 18.71 7.10 -19.12
CA SER A 184 19.43 8.33 -18.75
C SER A 184 19.70 8.47 -17.25
N LYS A 185 19.04 7.68 -16.39
CA LYS A 185 19.15 7.73 -14.93
C LYS A 185 20.26 6.83 -14.38
N GLN A 186 21.52 7.17 -14.67
CA GLN A 186 22.68 6.35 -14.29
C GLN A 186 22.80 6.08 -12.78
N ILE A 187 22.47 7.07 -11.94
CA ILE A 187 22.48 6.92 -10.46
C ILE A 187 21.48 5.86 -10.00
N SER A 188 20.27 5.86 -10.58
CA SER A 188 19.23 4.89 -10.25
C SER A 188 19.58 3.49 -10.73
N ILE A 189 20.22 3.36 -11.90
CA ILE A 189 20.71 2.08 -12.42
C ILE A 189 21.73 1.46 -11.47
N ASP A 190 22.66 2.26 -10.96
CA ASP A 190 23.68 1.82 -10.01
C ASP A 190 23.06 1.38 -8.68
N GLN A 191 22.07 2.13 -8.17
CA GLN A 191 21.31 1.77 -6.97
C GLN A 191 20.53 0.47 -7.15
N TRP A 192 19.86 0.27 -8.28
CA TRP A 192 19.12 -0.98 -8.55
C TRP A 192 20.05 -2.18 -8.71
N ALA A 193 21.19 -2.01 -9.39
CA ALA A 193 22.21 -3.06 -9.52
C ALA A 193 22.71 -3.52 -8.14
N MET A 194 23.01 -2.57 -7.24
CA MET A 194 23.40 -2.87 -5.85
C MET A 194 22.26 -3.50 -5.04
N MET A 195 21.05 -2.94 -5.12
CA MET A 195 19.90 -3.40 -4.34
C MET A 195 19.48 -4.83 -4.68
N PHE A 196 19.55 -5.21 -5.96
CA PHE A 196 19.19 -6.55 -6.42
C PHE A 196 20.39 -7.48 -6.62
N LYS A 197 21.61 -7.03 -6.28
CA LYS A 197 22.87 -7.78 -6.43
C LYS A 197 23.04 -8.36 -7.84
N VAL A 198 22.74 -7.56 -8.88
CA VAL A 198 22.86 -7.93 -10.30
C VAL A 198 23.76 -6.95 -11.04
N SER A 199 24.28 -7.36 -12.20
CA SER A 199 25.13 -6.49 -13.02
C SER A 199 24.32 -5.34 -13.65
N LYS A 200 25.00 -4.23 -13.99
CA LYS A 200 24.34 -3.06 -14.62
C LYS A 200 23.73 -3.45 -15.98
N GLU A 201 24.38 -4.35 -16.71
CA GLU A 201 23.92 -4.89 -18.00
C GLU A 201 22.59 -5.65 -17.85
N ARG A 202 22.41 -6.35 -16.72
CA ARG A 202 21.12 -6.99 -16.41
C ARG A 202 20.02 -5.96 -16.19
N ILE A 203 20.32 -4.88 -15.49
CA ILE A 203 19.36 -3.76 -15.29
C ILE A 203 19.00 -3.12 -16.63
N HIS A 204 19.98 -2.83 -17.50
CA HIS A 204 19.72 -2.33 -18.85
C HIS A 204 18.82 -3.26 -19.67
N THR A 205 19.06 -4.57 -19.58
CA THR A 205 18.21 -5.57 -20.25
C THR A 205 16.79 -5.55 -19.69
N CYS A 206 16.63 -5.44 -18.38
CA CYS A 206 15.34 -5.32 -17.72
C CYS A 206 14.58 -4.05 -18.12
N ILE A 207 15.27 -2.92 -18.35
CA ILE A 207 14.63 -1.69 -18.84
C ILE A 207 14.02 -1.90 -20.24
N SER A 208 14.72 -2.60 -21.13
CA SER A 208 14.20 -2.95 -22.46
C SER A 208 13.00 -3.91 -22.36
N GLU A 209 13.12 -4.96 -21.56
CA GLU A 209 12.03 -5.94 -21.31
C GLU A 209 10.76 -5.26 -20.75
N PHE A 210 10.95 -4.31 -19.82
CA PHE A 210 9.87 -3.53 -19.23
C PHE A 210 9.19 -2.62 -20.26
N SER A 211 9.96 -1.91 -21.09
CA SER A 211 9.42 -1.02 -22.12
C SER A 211 8.59 -1.80 -23.15
N GLU A 212 9.09 -2.95 -23.61
CA GLU A 212 8.35 -3.83 -24.53
C GLU A 212 7.09 -4.42 -23.89
N PHE A 213 7.17 -4.82 -22.62
CA PHE A 213 6.03 -5.34 -21.88
C PHE A 213 4.92 -4.30 -21.79
N LYS A 214 5.26 -3.05 -21.49
CA LYS A 214 4.28 -1.95 -21.37
C LYS A 214 3.73 -1.50 -22.71
N ALA A 215 4.56 -1.49 -23.76
CA ALA A 215 4.12 -1.23 -25.12
C ALA A 215 3.07 -2.24 -25.60
N ARG A 216 3.23 -3.53 -25.28
CA ARG A 216 2.27 -4.59 -25.65
C ARG A 216 0.92 -4.49 -24.95
N HIS A 217 0.88 -3.91 -23.76
CA HIS A 217 -0.34 -3.82 -22.95
C HIS A 217 -0.98 -2.43 -22.98
N SER A 218 -0.46 -1.49 -23.77
CA SER A 218 -0.97 -0.11 -23.90
C SER A 218 -1.14 0.62 -22.54
N GLU A 219 -0.21 0.40 -21.59
CA GLU A 219 -0.21 0.98 -20.23
C GLU A 219 0.89 2.04 -20.05
N ASN A 220 1.07 2.94 -21.01
CA ASN A 220 2.04 4.05 -20.88
C ASN A 220 1.40 5.29 -20.26
N THR A 221 0.84 5.15 -19.06
CA THR A 221 0.12 6.25 -18.36
C THR A 221 0.91 6.80 -17.18
N TRP A 222 2.23 6.99 -17.34
CA TRP A 222 3.07 7.62 -16.30
C TRP A 222 2.83 9.13 -16.29
N LYS A 223 2.53 9.69 -15.12
CA LYS A 223 2.26 11.13 -14.96
C LYS A 223 3.54 11.97 -14.86
N ASN A 224 4.65 11.35 -14.42
CA ASN A 224 5.97 11.97 -14.29
C ASN A 224 7.07 10.89 -14.30
N GLU A 225 8.35 11.30 -14.37
CA GLU A 225 9.49 10.38 -14.39
C GLU A 225 9.64 9.56 -13.09
N THR A 226 9.23 10.11 -11.94
CA THR A 226 9.31 9.43 -10.65
C THR A 226 8.35 8.23 -10.59
N ASP A 227 7.14 8.38 -11.13
CA ASP A 227 6.14 7.31 -11.24
C ASP A 227 6.64 6.21 -12.18
N LEU A 228 7.29 6.59 -13.28
CA LEU A 228 7.94 5.65 -14.19
C LEU A 228 9.05 4.85 -13.47
N SER A 229 9.93 5.52 -12.73
CA SER A 229 11.00 4.84 -11.98
C SER A 229 10.46 3.89 -10.91
N LYS A 230 9.43 4.30 -10.16
CA LYS A 230 8.78 3.43 -9.17
C LYS A 230 8.10 2.22 -9.80
N ASN A 231 7.47 2.39 -10.95
CA ASN A 231 6.83 1.27 -11.63
C ASN A 231 7.86 0.29 -12.20
N PHE A 232 8.95 0.81 -12.78
CA PHE A 232 10.06 -0.02 -13.19
C PHE A 232 10.65 -0.78 -12.00
N GLU A 233 10.87 -0.14 -10.85
CA GLU A 233 11.38 -0.80 -9.66
C GLU A 233 10.44 -1.91 -9.15
N PHE A 234 9.13 -1.66 -9.14
CA PHE A 234 8.14 -2.69 -8.79
C PHE A 234 8.19 -3.88 -9.74
N TRP A 235 8.23 -3.61 -11.05
CA TRP A 235 8.35 -4.65 -12.07
C TRP A 235 9.68 -5.42 -11.94
N LEU A 236 10.77 -4.74 -11.59
CA LEU A 236 12.09 -5.30 -11.41
C LEU A 236 12.12 -6.30 -10.25
N ARG A 237 11.43 -6.02 -9.12
CA ARG A 237 11.33 -6.95 -7.98
C ARG A 237 10.80 -8.34 -8.38
N SER A 238 9.92 -8.40 -9.36
CA SER A 238 9.33 -9.65 -9.84
C SER A 238 10.11 -10.29 -11.00
N ASN A 239 10.92 -9.53 -11.74
CA ASN A 239 11.49 -9.97 -13.02
C ASN A 239 13.02 -9.93 -13.09
N VAL A 240 13.72 -9.38 -12.09
CA VAL A 240 15.18 -9.20 -12.13
C VAL A 240 15.93 -10.52 -12.27
N HIS A 241 15.48 -11.58 -11.59
CA HIS A 241 16.06 -12.92 -11.64
C HIS A 241 15.36 -13.87 -12.63
N ALA A 242 14.30 -13.43 -13.33
CA ALA A 242 13.48 -14.28 -14.18
C ALA A 242 14.23 -14.96 -15.35
N LYS A 243 15.44 -14.49 -15.66
CA LYS A 243 16.35 -15.12 -16.64
C LYS A 243 17.70 -15.58 -16.08
N SER A 244 18.02 -15.37 -14.79
CA SER A 244 19.29 -15.81 -14.21
C SER A 244 19.28 -17.28 -13.75
N LEU A 245 18.12 -17.95 -13.81
CA LEU A 245 17.97 -19.39 -13.55
C LEU A 245 17.61 -20.13 -14.85
N LYS A 246 18.55 -20.22 -15.78
CA LYS A 246 18.61 -21.34 -16.72
C LYS A 246 20.09 -21.67 -17.00
N PRO A 247 20.62 -22.78 -16.46
CA PRO A 247 21.72 -23.44 -17.16
C PRO A 247 21.18 -23.93 -18.51
N GLN A 248 21.90 -23.56 -19.57
CA GLN A 248 21.69 -24.11 -20.90
C GLN A 248 21.90 -25.63 -20.83
N ASN A 249 20.86 -26.40 -21.03
CA ASN A 249 20.97 -27.76 -21.54
C ASN A 249 20.33 -27.79 -22.92
N GLN A 250 21.10 -27.33 -23.91
CA GLN A 250 20.97 -27.84 -25.27
C GLN A 250 21.78 -29.14 -25.32
N ASN A 251 21.09 -30.27 -25.46
CA ASN A 251 21.48 -31.42 -26.29
C ASN A 251 20.43 -32.53 -26.12
N GLN A 252 19.43 -32.52 -27.00
CA GLN A 252 18.94 -33.76 -27.64
C GLN A 252 19.90 -34.09 -28.79
N PRO A 253 19.94 -35.31 -29.40
CA PRO A 253 18.86 -36.31 -29.54
C PRO A 253 19.38 -37.76 -29.26
N HIS A 254 18.63 -38.87 -29.26
CA HIS A 254 17.87 -39.47 -30.37
C HIS A 254 17.12 -40.74 -29.89
N ALA A 255 16.11 -41.11 -30.67
CA ALA A 255 15.26 -42.30 -30.65
C ALA A 255 15.90 -43.66 -30.26
N ASN A 256 15.14 -44.55 -29.60
CA ASN A 256 14.43 -45.65 -30.27
C ASN A 256 13.69 -46.60 -29.30
N LEU A 257 12.44 -46.86 -29.65
CA LEU A 257 11.74 -48.16 -29.68
C LEU A 257 12.49 -49.38 -29.09
N GLN A 258 11.89 -50.09 -28.11
CA GLN A 258 11.31 -51.43 -28.33
C GLN A 258 10.75 -52.09 -27.04
N ARG A 259 9.68 -52.86 -27.27
CA ARG A 259 9.00 -53.85 -26.40
C ARG A 259 9.98 -54.77 -25.66
N ALA A 260 9.60 -55.27 -24.48
CA ALA A 260 9.20 -56.68 -24.27
C ALA A 260 9.00 -57.07 -22.79
N LYS A 261 7.84 -57.70 -22.56
CA LYS A 261 7.48 -58.73 -21.56
C LYS A 261 8.60 -59.28 -20.65
N ARG A 262 8.28 -59.42 -19.36
CA ARG A 262 8.08 -60.66 -18.55
C ARG A 262 8.17 -60.25 -17.06
N ARG A 263 7.19 -60.62 -16.24
CA ARG A 263 7.26 -61.75 -15.29
C ARG A 263 8.54 -61.74 -14.47
#